data_AF-A0A2P6PDX4-F1
#
_entry.id   AF-A0A2P6PDX4-F1
#
_cell.length_a   1.000
_cell.length_b   1.000
_cell.length_c   1.000
_cell.angle_alpha   90.00
_cell.angle_beta   90.00
_cell.angle_gamma   90.00
#
_symmetry.space_group_name_H-M   'P 1'
#
loop_
_entity.id
_entity.type
_entity.pdbx_description
1 polymer ?
#
loop_
_entity_poly.entity_id
_entity_poly.type
_entity_poly.pdbx_seq_one_letter_code
_entity_poly.pdbx_strand_id
1 'polypeptide(L)'
;MAMDGSNAAAAEELAVGCFVSIKTTLGDDFQGQVITFDRSSNILILQEGLKGGPKRNIRLLKANYIKELSYLGQAEDPLDIKNCYLDLNSLRAREESAIRQAEAECERIRVGVTSQAQNIFDALSKTLRASSTLGQDCHSCDE
;
A
#
# COMPACT_ATOMS: atom_id res chain seq x y z
N MET A 1 -12.33 9.02 45.82
CA MET A 1 -11.30 8.64 44.83
C MET A 1 -11.99 7.66 43.87
N ALA A 2 -12.79 8.13 42.91
CA ALA A 2 -12.48 8.78 41.63
C ALA A 2 -11.84 7.84 40.60
N MET A 3 -12.71 7.35 39.69
CA MET A 3 -12.51 7.05 38.26
C MET A 3 -11.39 6.07 37.87
N ASP A 4 -11.73 4.78 37.73
CA ASP A 4 -10.97 3.85 36.89
C ASP A 4 -11.92 2.80 36.27
N GLY A 5 -12.72 3.22 35.28
CA GLY A 5 -13.73 2.34 34.66
C GLY A 5 -13.95 2.55 33.16
N SER A 6 -13.35 3.57 32.55
CA SER A 6 -13.68 3.95 31.17
C SER A 6 -12.71 3.40 30.11
N ASN A 7 -11.59 2.79 30.51
CA ASN A 7 -10.56 2.33 29.56
C ASN A 7 -10.62 0.84 29.21
N ALA A 8 -11.33 0.02 30.01
CA ALA A 8 -11.49 -1.42 29.74
C ALA A 8 -12.61 -1.70 28.73
N ALA A 9 -13.70 -0.92 28.75
CA ALA A 9 -14.83 -1.09 27.83
C ALA A 9 -14.46 -0.77 26.37
N ALA A 10 -13.62 0.24 26.13
CA ALA A 10 -13.14 0.57 24.78
C ALA A 10 -12.21 -0.51 24.19
N ALA A 11 -11.56 -1.31 25.04
CA ALA A 11 -10.67 -2.39 24.60
C ALA A 11 -11.43 -3.68 24.21
N GLU A 12 -12.63 -3.91 24.77
CA GLU A 12 -13.51 -5.02 24.34
C GLU A 12 -14.28 -4.71 23.05
N GLU A 13 -14.36 -3.44 22.64
CA GLU A 13 -15.06 -3.01 21.42
C GLU A 13 -14.16 -3.01 20.15
N LEU A 14 -12.86 -3.22 20.30
CA LEU A 14 -11.87 -3.32 19.21
C LEU A 14 -11.77 -4.75 18.64
N ALA A 15 -12.90 -5.38 18.39
CA ALA A 15 -12.91 -6.68 17.72
C ALA A 15 -12.34 -6.55 16.30
N VAL A 16 -11.52 -7.53 15.90
CA VAL A 16 -10.98 -7.62 14.54
C VAL A 16 -12.14 -7.64 13.54
N GLY A 17 -11.99 -6.90 12.44
CA GLY A 17 -13.00 -6.77 11.40
C GLY A 17 -14.03 -5.66 11.62
N CYS A 18 -14.05 -5.00 12.78
CA CYS A 18 -14.92 -3.85 13.05
C CYS A 18 -14.51 -2.63 12.22
N PHE A 19 -15.48 -1.95 11.61
CA PHE A 19 -15.30 -0.59 11.12
C PHE A 19 -15.47 0.41 12.26
N VAL A 20 -14.51 1.30 12.40
CA VAL A 20 -14.49 2.32 13.46
C VAL A 20 -14.23 3.70 12.87
N SER A 21 -14.84 4.73 13.46
CA SER A 21 -14.45 6.12 13.29
C SER A 21 -13.61 6.54 14.48
N ILE A 22 -12.45 7.14 14.22
CA ILE A 22 -11.50 7.54 15.24
C ILE A 22 -11.20 9.03 15.09
N LYS A 23 -11.32 9.75 16.21
CA LYS A 23 -10.83 11.12 16.38
C LYS A 23 -9.62 11.07 17.30
N THR A 24 -8.51 11.64 16.85
CA THR A 24 -7.28 11.69 17.64
C THR A 24 -7.21 12.94 18.52
N THR A 25 -6.34 12.91 19.52
CA THR A 25 -6.02 14.08 20.34
C THR A 25 -5.34 15.21 19.55
N LEU A 26 -4.80 14.89 18.37
CA LEU A 26 -4.15 15.84 17.47
C LEU A 26 -5.15 16.55 16.53
N GLY A 27 -6.42 16.15 16.56
CA GLY A 27 -7.49 16.72 15.73
C GLY A 27 -7.75 15.98 14.43
N ASP A 28 -7.01 14.90 14.14
CA ASP A 28 -7.26 14.07 12.96
C ASP A 28 -8.51 13.20 13.14
N ASP A 29 -9.33 13.15 12.09
CA ASP A 29 -10.51 12.28 12.00
C ASP A 29 -10.37 11.33 10.82
N PHE A 30 -10.51 10.03 11.06
CA PHE A 30 -10.48 9.01 10.00
C PHE A 30 -11.33 7.80 10.34
N GLN A 31 -11.63 7.01 9.32
CA GLN A 31 -12.40 5.77 9.43
C GLN A 31 -11.62 4.63 8.82
N GLY A 32 -11.73 3.46 9.44
CA GLY A 32 -11.05 2.27 8.95
C GLY A 32 -11.55 0.99 9.60
N GLN A 33 -11.17 -0.12 8.99
CA GLN A 33 -11.43 -1.45 9.53
C GLN A 33 -10.28 -1.87 10.45
N VAL A 34 -10.59 -2.35 11.65
CA VAL A 34 -9.63 -2.92 12.59
C VAL A 34 -9.08 -4.22 12.02
N ILE A 35 -7.78 -4.25 11.75
CA ILE A 35 -7.07 -5.47 11.35
C ILE A 35 -6.65 -6.23 12.60
N THR A 36 -5.99 -5.53 13.52
CA THR A 36 -5.51 -6.13 14.77
C THR A 36 -5.14 -5.04 15.78
N PHE A 37 -4.98 -5.45 17.03
CA PHE A 37 -4.55 -4.60 18.13
C PHE A 37 -3.47 -5.33 18.94
N ASP A 38 -2.26 -4.79 18.96
CA ASP A 38 -1.18 -5.30 19.80
C ASP A 38 -1.24 -4.64 21.18
N ARG A 39 -1.61 -5.45 22.17
CA ARG A 39 -1.71 -5.01 23.57
C ARG A 39 -0.36 -4.62 24.17
N SER A 40 0.73 -5.26 23.73
CA SER A 40 2.05 -5.06 24.33
C SER A 40 2.63 -3.69 23.97
N SER A 41 2.47 -3.27 22.70
CA SER A 41 2.89 -1.95 22.22
C SER A 41 1.78 -0.89 22.28
N ASN A 42 0.55 -1.29 22.57
CA ASN A 42 -0.65 -0.45 22.54
C ASN A 42 -0.87 0.20 21.16
N ILE A 43 -0.69 -0.59 20.09
CA ILE A 43 -0.80 -0.16 18.69
C ILE A 43 -2.03 -0.81 18.05
N LEU A 44 -2.90 0.05 17.51
CA LEU A 44 -4.04 -0.31 16.70
C LEU A 44 -3.66 -0.25 15.22
N ILE A 45 -3.93 -1.33 14.50
CA ILE A 45 -3.67 -1.45 13.06
C ILE A 45 -5.00 -1.41 12.31
N LEU A 46 -5.12 -0.45 11.40
CA LEU A 46 -6.34 -0.17 10.66
C LEU A 46 -6.08 -0.21 9.16
N GLN A 47 -7.04 -0.71 8.40
CA GLN A 47 -7.13 -0.44 6.97
C GLN A 47 -8.00 0.81 6.77
N GLU A 48 -7.42 1.88 6.23
CA GLU A 48 -8.18 3.09 5.92
C GLU A 48 -9.10 2.90 4.71
N GLY A 49 -10.29 3.48 4.81
CA GLY A 49 -11.29 3.51 3.74
C GLY A 49 -12.38 2.45 3.91
N LEU A 50 -13.62 2.87 3.61
CA LEU A 50 -14.83 2.04 3.71
C LEU A 50 -15.05 1.12 2.50
N LYS A 51 -14.38 1.40 1.37
CA LYS A 51 -14.61 0.74 0.08
C LYS A 51 -13.32 0.10 -0.39
N GLY A 52 -13.34 -1.22 -0.57
CA GLY A 52 -12.22 -2.02 -1.05
C GLY A 52 -11.82 -1.66 -2.47
N GLY A 53 -11.05 -0.60 -2.63
CA GLY A 53 -10.24 -0.37 -3.82
C GLY A 53 -9.00 -1.26 -3.81
N PRO A 54 -8.30 -1.40 -4.95
CA PRO A 54 -7.07 -2.20 -5.05
C PRO A 54 -5.94 -1.68 -4.16
N LYS A 55 -5.99 -0.39 -3.77
CA LYS A 55 -5.02 0.22 -2.85
C LYS A 55 -5.58 0.25 -1.43
N ARG A 56 -5.04 -0.61 -0.57
CA ARG A 56 -5.34 -0.65 0.86
C ARG A 56 -4.26 0.14 1.61
N ASN A 57 -4.63 1.27 2.22
CA ASN A 57 -3.72 2.03 3.08
C ASN A 57 -3.79 1.45 4.49
N ILE A 58 -2.65 1.11 5.07
CA ILE A 58 -2.55 0.58 6.44
C ILE A 58 -2.06 1.69 7.36
N ARG A 59 -2.81 1.95 8.43
CA ARG A 59 -2.45 2.90 9.48
C ARG A 59 -2.11 2.17 10.77
N LEU A 60 -0.98 2.56 11.36
CA LEU A 60 -0.61 2.17 12.72
C LEU A 60 -0.87 3.38 13.63
N LEU A 61 -1.68 3.20 14.65
CA LEU A 61 -2.06 4.24 15.59
C LEU A 61 -1.79 3.77 17.01
N LYS A 62 -1.03 4.55 17.78
CA LYS A 62 -0.90 4.30 19.21
C LYS A 62 -2.20 4.69 19.91
N ALA A 63 -2.81 3.77 20.64
CA ALA A 63 -4.14 3.97 21.20
C ALA A 63 -4.20 5.12 22.22
N ASN A 64 -3.06 5.51 22.81
CA ASN A 64 -2.95 6.69 23.68
C ASN A 64 -3.39 8.01 23.00
N TYR A 65 -3.34 8.09 21.67
CA TYR A 65 -3.74 9.29 20.93
C TYR A 65 -5.19 9.24 20.47
N ILE A 66 -5.94 8.19 20.79
CA ILE A 66 -7.38 8.11 20.50
C ILE A 66 -8.10 8.97 21.53
N LYS A 67 -8.79 10.00 21.04
CA LYS A 67 -9.66 10.85 21.86
C LYS A 67 -11.06 10.27 21.92
N GLU A 68 -11.61 9.92 20.75
CA GLU A 68 -12.94 9.34 20.62
C GLU A 68 -12.88 8.19 19.60
N LEU A 69 -13.60 7.11 19.89
CA LEU A 69 -13.76 5.96 19.02
C LEU A 69 -15.25 5.63 18.94
N SER A 70 -15.76 5.42 17.73
CA SER A 70 -17.14 5.00 17.52
C SER A 70 -17.21 3.82 16.55
N TYR A 71 -18.03 2.83 16.91
CA TYR A 71 -18.30 1.66 16.08
C TYR A 71 -19.24 2.02 14.93
N LEU A 72 -18.90 1.58 13.71
CA LEU A 72 -19.66 1.84 12.48
C LEU A 72 -20.27 0.58 11.86
N GLY A 73 -19.78 -0.62 12.20
CA GLY A 73 -20.28 -1.87 11.67
C GLY A 73 -19.25 -3.01 11.71
N GLN A 74 -19.70 -4.21 11.37
CA GLN A 74 -18.85 -5.40 11.28
C GLN A 74 -18.61 -5.74 9.82
N ALA A 75 -17.38 -6.06 9.47
CA ALA A 75 -17.04 -6.65 8.19
C ALA A 75 -16.28 -7.97 8.37
N GLU A 76 -16.10 -8.69 7.27
CA GLU A 76 -15.28 -9.89 7.24
C GLU A 76 -13.84 -9.58 7.66
N ASP A 77 -13.22 -10.51 8.36
CA ASP A 77 -11.85 -10.38 8.81
C ASP A 77 -10.92 -10.21 7.59
N PRO A 78 -10.20 -9.08 7.46
CA PRO A 78 -9.29 -8.86 6.34
C PRO A 78 -8.13 -9.87 6.31
N LEU A 79 -7.89 -10.60 7.40
CA LEU A 79 -6.89 -11.65 7.53
C LEU A 79 -7.47 -13.07 7.46
N ASP A 80 -8.73 -13.24 7.03
CA ASP A 80 -9.31 -14.56 6.91
C ASP A 80 -8.54 -15.43 5.89
N ILE A 81 -7.75 -16.36 6.43
CA ILE A 81 -6.93 -17.30 5.67
C ILE A 81 -7.82 -18.15 4.75
N LYS A 82 -9.07 -18.40 5.13
CA LYS A 82 -10.00 -19.23 4.35
C LYS A 82 -10.44 -18.55 3.06
N ASN A 83 -10.51 -17.22 3.05
CA ASN A 83 -10.91 -16.40 1.91
C ASN A 83 -9.71 -15.73 1.20
N CYS A 84 -8.48 -16.13 1.52
CA CYS A 84 -7.27 -15.61 0.88
C CYS A 84 -7.16 -16.13 -0.57
N TYR A 85 -7.79 -15.43 -1.52
CA TYR A 85 -7.69 -15.74 -2.95
C TYR A 85 -6.38 -15.19 -3.52
N LEU A 86 -5.47 -16.09 -3.88
CA LEU A 86 -4.25 -15.78 -4.61
C LEU A 86 -4.39 -16.25 -6.06
N ASP A 87 -4.41 -15.30 -7.00
CA ASP A 87 -4.41 -15.62 -8.42
C ASP A 87 -3.00 -16.06 -8.87
N LEU A 88 -2.79 -17.37 -8.88
CA LEU A 88 -1.52 -17.96 -9.29
C LEU A 88 -1.17 -17.65 -10.76
N ASN A 89 -2.16 -17.39 -11.62
CA ASN A 89 -1.90 -17.14 -13.03
C ASN A 89 -1.33 -15.74 -13.25
N SER A 90 -1.87 -14.71 -12.59
CA SER A 90 -1.27 -13.37 -12.64
C SER A 90 0.12 -13.33 -11.99
N LEU A 91 0.34 -14.09 -10.91
CA LEU A 91 1.67 -14.22 -10.30
C LEU A 91 2.68 -14.85 -11.27
N ARG A 92 2.32 -15.96 -11.93
CA ARG A 92 3.16 -16.60 -12.96
C ARG A 92 3.41 -15.69 -14.16
N ALA A 93 2.39 -14.98 -14.64
CA ALA A 93 2.55 -14.04 -15.75
C ALA A 93 3.52 -12.90 -15.40
N ARG A 94 3.45 -12.39 -14.15
CA ARG A 94 4.38 -11.37 -13.65
C ARG A 94 5.80 -11.94 -13.52
N GLU A 95 5.95 -13.14 -12.99
CA GLU A 95 7.24 -13.85 -12.92
C GLU A 95 7.86 -14.01 -14.32
N GLU A 96 7.11 -14.57 -15.27
CA GLU A 96 7.57 -14.78 -16.63
C GLU A 96 7.94 -13.46 -17.33
N SER A 97 7.20 -12.38 -17.07
CA SER A 97 7.54 -11.05 -17.58
C SER A 97 8.86 -10.51 -17.01
N ALA A 98 9.11 -10.76 -15.72
CA ALA A 98 10.34 -10.33 -15.04
C ALA A 98 11.55 -11.14 -15.52
N ILE A 99 11.38 -12.44 -15.73
CA ILE A 99 12.40 -13.32 -16.32
C ILE A 99 12.74 -12.86 -17.74
N ARG A 100 11.74 -12.69 -18.61
CA ARG A 100 11.96 -12.21 -19.99
C ARG A 100 12.63 -10.84 -20.03
N GLN A 101 12.27 -9.94 -19.12
CA GLN A 101 12.93 -8.64 -19.02
C GLN A 101 14.41 -8.79 -18.62
N ALA A 102 14.70 -9.63 -17.63
CA ALA A 102 16.07 -9.88 -17.18
C ALA A 102 16.91 -10.56 -18.27
N GLU A 103 16.35 -11.49 -19.03
CA GLU A 103 17.00 -12.12 -20.18
C GLU A 103 17.31 -11.10 -21.27
N ALA A 104 16.34 -10.26 -21.65
CA ALA A 104 16.55 -9.20 -22.63
C ALA A 104 17.57 -8.14 -22.18
N GLU A 105 17.65 -7.87 -20.87
CA GLU A 105 18.69 -7.00 -20.30
C GLU A 105 20.07 -7.67 -20.36
N CYS A 106 20.18 -8.96 -20.02
CA CYS A 106 21.42 -9.73 -20.15
C CYS A 106 21.92 -9.82 -21.59
N GLU A 107 21.04 -10.06 -22.56
CA GLU A 107 21.38 -10.08 -24.00
C GLU A 107 21.90 -8.73 -24.51
N ARG A 108 21.49 -7.63 -23.89
CA ARG A 108 21.95 -6.27 -24.23
C ARG A 108 23.32 -5.93 -23.67
N ILE A 109 23.85 -6.70 -22.71
CA ILE A 109 25.20 -6.49 -22.18
C ILE A 109 26.20 -6.96 -23.23
N ARG A 110 26.79 -6.02 -23.97
CA ARG A 110 27.78 -6.32 -25.00
C ARG A 110 29.04 -6.92 -24.34
N VAL A 111 29.55 -8.01 -24.90
CA VAL A 111 30.74 -8.74 -24.40
C VAL A 111 31.90 -7.76 -24.17
N GLY A 112 32.39 -7.67 -22.93
CA GLY A 112 33.54 -6.86 -22.53
C GLY A 112 33.22 -5.49 -21.88
N VAL A 113 31.94 -5.16 -21.65
CA VAL A 113 31.55 -3.90 -20.99
C VAL A 113 31.39 -4.11 -19.47
N THR A 114 31.93 -3.20 -18.66
CA THR A 114 31.75 -3.22 -17.20
C THR A 114 30.33 -2.80 -16.83
N SER A 115 29.79 -3.32 -15.71
CA SER A 115 28.44 -2.98 -15.22
C SER A 115 28.23 -1.47 -15.08
N GLN A 116 29.27 -0.74 -14.64
CA GLN A 116 29.24 0.72 -14.54
C GLN A 116 29.05 1.40 -15.91
N ALA A 117 29.73 0.92 -16.95
CA ALA A 117 29.63 1.50 -18.30
C ALA A 117 28.26 1.20 -18.95
N GLN A 118 27.69 0.01 -18.71
CA GLN A 118 26.34 -0.34 -19.17
C GLN A 118 25.28 0.54 -18.49
N ASN A 119 25.38 0.76 -17.18
CA ASN A 119 24.47 1.65 -16.44
C ASN A 119 24.48 3.08 -16.97
N ILE A 120 25.66 3.61 -17.32
CA ILE A 120 25.79 4.95 -17.92
C ILE A 120 25.11 4.98 -19.30
N PHE A 121 25.37 3.97 -20.16
CA PHE A 121 24.76 3.89 -21.49
C PHE A 121 23.23 3.77 -21.43
N ASP A 122 22.70 2.97 -20.52
CA ASP A 122 21.25 2.79 -20.34
C ASP A 122 20.58 4.08 -19.84
N ALA A 123 21.23 4.80 -18.91
CA ALA A 123 20.74 6.09 -18.43
C ALA A 123 20.69 7.13 -19.55
N LEU A 124 21.75 7.22 -20.37
CA LEU A 124 21.83 8.14 -21.51
C LEU A 124 20.84 7.76 -22.63
N SER A 125 20.67 6.46 -22.91
CA SER A 125 19.73 5.98 -23.92
C SER A 125 18.28 6.26 -23.54
N LYS A 126 17.95 6.20 -22.24
CA LYS A 126 16.61 6.54 -21.73
C LYS A 126 16.30 8.04 -21.87
N THR A 127 17.26 8.92 -21.62
CA THR A 127 17.05 10.38 -21.76
C THR A 127 16.98 10.83 -23.21
N LEU A 128 17.74 10.21 -24.12
CA LEU A 128 17.70 10.54 -25.55
C LEU A 128 16.37 10.16 -26.22
N ARG A 129 15.78 9.02 -25.86
CA ARG A 129 14.46 8.60 -26.39
C ARG A 129 13.32 9.51 -25.94
N ALA A 130 13.38 10.02 -24.71
CA ALA A 130 12.39 10.97 -24.20
C ALA A 130 12.42 12.31 -24.94
N SER A 131 13.59 12.74 -25.44
CA SER A 131 13.73 13.98 -26.23
C SER A 131 13.26 13.82 -27.67
N SER A 132 13.38 12.62 -28.28
CA SER A 132 12.90 12.39 -29.65
C SER A 132 11.37 12.31 -29.77
N THR A 133 10.68 11.89 -28.71
CA THR A 133 9.20 11.88 -28.67
C THR A 133 8.59 13.25 -28.42
N LEU A 134 9.35 14.23 -27.92
CA LEU A 134 8.90 15.62 -27.79
C LEU A 134 8.91 16.40 -29.11
N GLY A 135 9.43 15.81 -30.20
CA GLY A 135 9.57 16.47 -31.50
C GLY A 135 8.62 16.00 -32.60
N GLN A 136 7.73 15.03 -32.36
CA GLN A 136 6.84 14.48 -33.40
C GLN A 136 5.35 14.82 -33.24
N ASP A 137 4.95 15.51 -32.17
CA ASP A 137 3.54 15.88 -31.94
C ASP A 137 3.15 17.30 -32.42
N CYS A 138 4.00 17.99 -33.19
CA CYS A 138 3.74 19.39 -33.60
C CYS A 138 3.43 19.61 -35.09
N HIS A 139 3.13 18.58 -35.88
CA HIS A 139 2.75 18.75 -37.29
C HIS A 139 1.44 18.04 -37.65
N SER A 140 0.31 18.58 -37.18
CA SER A 140 -1.00 18.39 -37.84
C SER A 140 -2.10 19.31 -37.29
N CYS A 141 -1.89 20.62 -37.28
CA CYS A 141 -2.97 21.61 -37.21
C CYS A 141 -2.49 22.88 -37.91
N ASP A 142 -2.65 22.96 -39.24
CA ASP A 142 -2.88 24.19 -40.00
C ASP A 142 -2.97 23.82 -41.49
N GLU A 143 -4.20 23.59 -41.96
CA GLU A 143 -4.81 24.17 -43.18
C GLU A 143 -6.26 23.66 -43.34
#